data_AF-M0AGS3-F1
#
_entry.id   AF-M0AGS3-F1
#
_cell.length_a   1.000
_cell.length_b   1.000
_cell.length_c   1.000
_cell.angle_alpha   90.00
_cell.angle_beta   90.00
_cell.angle_gamma   90.00
#
_symmetry.space_group_name_H-M   'P 1'
#
loop_
_entity.id
_entity.type
_entity.pdbx_description
1 polymer ?
#
loop_
_entity_poly.entity_id
_entity_poly.type
_entity_poly.pdbx_seq_one_letter_code
_entity_poly.pdbx_strand_id
1 'polypeptide(L)' 'MALNKLRQLDQNSLGVTLPKDDLRIEGLLDENGNLRDEHHIHIRHVDDGEWRLELVRRAMNGRSL' A
#
# COMPACT_ATOMS: atom_id res chain seq x y z
N MET A 1 -12.40 -9.00 -6.61
CA MET A 1 -11.51 -9.42 -5.51
C MET A 1 -10.45 -10.35 -6.08
N ALA A 2 -9.18 -10.00 -5.97
CA ALA A 2 -8.09 -10.89 -6.35
C ALA A 2 -7.55 -11.60 -5.10
N LEU A 3 -7.43 -12.92 -5.13
CA LEU A 3 -6.74 -13.68 -4.09
C LEU A 3 -5.23 -13.54 -4.33
N ASN A 4 -4.56 -12.74 -3.52
CA ASN A 4 -3.12 -12.57 -3.60
C ASN A 4 -2.40 -13.57 -2.68
N LYS A 5 -1.28 -14.11 -3.16
CA LYS A 5 -0.47 -15.06 -2.40
C LYS A 5 0.40 -14.32 -1.38
N LEU A 6 0.44 -14.81 -0.14
CA LEU A 6 1.44 -14.40 0.84
C LEU A 6 2.81 -14.99 0.45
N ARG A 7 3.86 -14.17 0.45
CA ARG A 7 5.20 -14.54 0.00
C ARG A 7 6.22 -14.28 1.10
N GLN A 8 7.21 -15.17 1.23
CA GLN A 8 8.43 -14.89 1.98
C GLN A 8 9.22 -13.82 1.23
N LEU A 9 9.61 -12.75 1.92
CA LEU A 9 10.48 -11.70 1.36
C LEU A 9 11.92 -11.85 1.87
N ASP A 10 12.07 -12.04 3.19
CA ASP A 10 13.35 -12.30 3.84
C ASP A 10 13.15 -13.20 5.08
N GLN A 11 14.16 -13.33 5.96
CA GLN A 11 14.08 -14.21 7.15
C GLN A 11 13.02 -13.79 8.18
N ASN A 12 12.67 -12.51 8.21
CA ASN A 12 11.84 -11.90 9.24
C ASN A 12 10.56 -11.26 8.68
N SER A 13 10.36 -11.25 7.36
CA SER A 13 9.23 -10.58 6.74
C SER A 13 8.50 -11.42 5.68
N LEU A 14 7.18 -11.27 5.69
CA LEU A 14 6.25 -11.77 4.69
C LEU A 14 5.57 -10.59 4.01
N GLY A 15 5.15 -10.76 2.76
CA GLY A 15 4.47 -9.71 2.00
C GLY A 15 3.38 -10.25 1.09
N VAL A 16 2.45 -9.36 0.76
CA VAL A 16 1.42 -9.57 -0.26
C VAL A 16 1.73 -8.66 -1.45
N THR A 17 1.51 -9.16 -2.67
CA THR A 17 1.64 -8.34 -3.87
C THR A 17 0.34 -7.58 -4.09
N LEU A 18 0.43 -6.26 -4.28
CA LEU A 18 -0.69 -5.43 -4.70
C LEU A 18 -0.71 -5.35 -6.24
N PRO A 19 -1.85 -5.62 -6.90
CA PRO A 19 -1.98 -5.49 -8.35
C PRO A 19 -1.68 -4.06 -8.82
N LYS A 20 -0.91 -3.91 -9.90
CA LYS A 20 -0.58 -2.58 -10.44
C LYS A 20 -1.80 -1.77 -10.86
N ASP A 21 -2.86 -2.44 -11.30
CA ASP A 21 -4.10 -1.76 -11.72
C ASP A 21 -4.78 -1.06 -10.54
N ASP A 22 -4.83 -1.71 -9.38
CA ASP A 22 -5.36 -1.11 -8.14
C ASP A 22 -4.51 0.10 -7.71
N LEU A 23 -3.18 -0.04 -7.76
CA LEU A 23 -2.25 1.04 -7.42
C LEU A 23 -2.32 2.23 -8.40
N ARG A 24 -2.63 1.95 -9.68
CA ARG A 24 -2.81 3.00 -10.70
C ARG A 24 -4.06 3.82 -10.44
N ILE A 25 -5.16 3.18 -10.02
CA ILE A 25 -6.40 3.88 -9.63
C ILE A 25 -6.14 4.85 -8.49
N GLU A 26 -5.30 4.47 -7.52
CA GLU A 26 -4.90 5.31 -6.40
C GLU A 26 -3.83 6.37 -6.76
N GLY A 27 -3.37 6.41 -8.01
CA GLY A 27 -2.37 7.39 -8.47
C GLY A 27 -0.95 7.16 -7.95
N LEU A 28 -0.66 5.97 -7.43
CA LEU A 28 0.63 5.62 -6.80
C LEU A 28 1.70 5.23 -7.82
N LEU A 29 1.32 5.03 -9.08
CA LEU A 29 2.23 4.63 -10.15
C LEU A 29 2.44 5.74 -11.18
N ASP A 30 3.64 5.81 -11.74
CA ASP A 30 3.98 6.66 -12.87
C ASP A 30 3.46 6.06 -14.20
N GLU A 31 3.73 6.76 -15.31
CA GLU A 31 3.33 6.33 -16.66
C GLU A 31 3.97 5.00 -17.09
N ASN A 32 5.11 4.65 -16.49
CA ASN A 32 5.84 3.41 -16.74
C ASN A 32 5.38 2.28 -15.79
N GLY A 33 4.47 2.56 -14.86
CA GLY A 33 3.97 1.61 -13.87
C GLY A 33 4.95 1.35 -12.72
N ASN A 34 5.85 2.28 -12.43
CA ASN A 34 6.72 2.27 -11.26
C ASN A 34 6.12 3.09 -10.13
N LEU A 35 6.49 2.81 -8.88
CA LEU A 35 6.01 3.57 -7.73
C LEU A 35 6.48 5.03 -7.84
N ARG A 36 5.56 5.96 -7.63
CA ARG A 36 5.88 7.38 -7.49
C ARG A 36 6.29 7.66 -6.05
N ASP A 37 7.31 8.49 -5.87
CA ASP A 37 7.71 9.01 -4.57
C ASP A 37 7.88 7.92 -3.49
N GLU A 38 7.91 8.34 -2.22
CA GLU A 38 7.92 7.43 -1.08
C GLU A 38 6.50 7.34 -0.49
N HIS A 39 5.97 6.12 -0.43
CA HIS A 39 4.65 5.84 0.11
C HIS A 39 4.75 4.92 1.33
N HIS A 40 3.92 5.20 2.33
CA HIS A 40 3.84 4.42 3.55
C HIS A 40 2.45 3.80 3.69
N ILE A 41 2.39 2.53 4.07
CA ILE A 41 1.13 1.81 4.34
C ILE A 41 1.05 1.51 5.83
N HIS A 42 -0.07 1.83 6.46
CA HIS A 42 -0.40 1.33 7.78
C HIS A 42 -1.08 -0.03 7.64
N ILE A 43 -0.53 -1.05 8.29
CA ILE A 43 -1.12 -2.39 8.36
C ILE A 43 -1.64 -2.61 9.78
N ARG A 44 -2.91 -2.97 9.92
CA ARG A 44 -3.53 -3.27 11.21
C ARG A 44 -4.25 -4.61 11.16
N HIS A 45 -3.99 -5.46 12.15
CA HIS A 45 -4.81 -6.64 12.40
C HIS A 45 -6.15 -6.20 13.00
N VAL A 46 -7.25 -6.63 12.41
CA VAL A 46 -8.60 -6.20 12.82
C VAL A 46 -9.25 -7.27 13.70
N ASP A 47 -9.40 -8.49 13.20
CA ASP A 47 -9.82 -9.71 13.91
C ASP A 47 -9.74 -10.93 12.96
N ASP A 48 -9.94 -12.16 13.44
CA ASP A 48 -10.19 -13.38 12.64
C ASP A 48 -9.33 -13.61 11.37
N GLY A 49 -8.06 -13.20 11.39
CA GLY A 49 -7.18 -13.31 10.22
C GLY A 49 -7.47 -12.29 9.13
N GLU A 50 -8.13 -11.19 9.48
CA GLU A 50 -8.33 -10.01 8.67
C GLU A 50 -7.31 -8.92 9.03
N TRP A 51 -6.75 -8.33 7.97
CA TRP A 51 -5.89 -7.17 8.07
C TRP A 51 -6.44 -6.05 7.22
N ARG A 52 -6.37 -4.83 7.74
CA ARG A 52 -6.67 -3.61 6.99
C ARG A 52 -5.37 -2.92 6.61
N LEU A 53 -5.27 -2.55 5.34
CA LEU A 53 -4.19 -1.77 4.77
C LEU A 53 -4.72 -0.38 4.42
N GLU A 54 -4.02 0.66 4.86
CA GLU A 54 -4.39 2.05 4.59
C GLU A 54 -3.16 2.84 4.11
N LEU A 55 -3.30 3.56 2.98
CA LEU A 55 -2.26 4.47 2.51
C LEU A 55 -2.17 5.67 3.46
N VAL A 56 -0.97 5.95 3.97
CA VAL A 56 -0.71 7.13 4.79
C VAL A 56 -0.54 8.33 3.86
N ARG A 57 -1.61 9.12 3.72
CA ARG A 57 -1.54 10.42 3.06
C ARG A 57 -0.98 11.43 4.05
N ARG A 58 0.13 12.10 3.73
CA ARG A 58 0.54 13.29 4.48
C ARG A 58 -0.60 14.30 4.38
N ALA A 59 -1.16 14.70 5.53
CA ALA A 59 -1.98 15.91 5.56
C ALA A 59 -1.07 17.06 5.12
N MET A 60 -1.44 17.74 4.03
CA MET A 60 -0.87 19.05 3.76
C MET A 60 -1.36 19.97 4.90
N ASN A 61 -0.54 20.13 5.93
CA ASN A 61 -0.70 21.22 6.89
C ASN A 61 -0.29 22.53 6.20
N GLY A 62 -1.09 22.94 5.22
CA GLY A 62 -1.05 24.26 4.62
C GLY A 62 -1.99 25.17 5.39
N ARG A 63 -1.50 25.75 6.50
CA ARG A 63 -2.08 26.99 7.00
C ARG A 63 -1.98 28.01 5.86
N SER A 64 -3.13 28.48 5.40
CA SER A 64 -3.22 29.73 4.65
C SER A 64 -2.75 30.85 5.59
N LEU A 65 -1.70 31.56 5.19
CA LEU A 65 -1.35 32.90 5.66
C LEU A 65 -1.22 33.78 4.42
#